data_AF-A0A536ATE3-F1
#
_entry.id   AF-A0A536ATE3-F1
#
_cell.length_a   1.000
_cell.length_b   1.000
_cell.length_c   1.000
_cell.angle_alpha   90.00
_cell.angle_beta   90.00
_cell.angle_gamma   90.00
#
_symmetry.space_group_name_H-M   'P 1'
#
loop_
_entity.id
_entity.type
_entity.pdbx_description
1 polymer ?
#
loop_
_entity_poly.entity_id
_entity_poly.type
_entity_poly.pdbx_seq_one_letter_code
_entity_poly.pdbx_strand_id
1 'polypeptide(L)'
;RILQPVGALAAISSFLVPRGAAAALLAAGWLLVCALAGLAGLLPAASLGFLAVGGAWLVAYRGALALGYSPPIVELTATHFHYAGFAATLMSALAYSVLRSRISAAAGLLVVIGTPLTAAGIATGTAALTVIGPILLAAGLLTNAALTAFLIAPRQPNRARWLLIVSSLAVVVPMLLGVDYAAARVFPIPSLDLRTMALVHGDLNAVAYALIGLAGWSQA
;
A
#
# COMPACT_ATOMS: atom_id res chain seq x y z
N ARG A 1 0.89 5.57 -20.35
CA ARG A 1 2.08 4.68 -20.31
C ARG A 1 3.40 5.47 -20.34
N ILE A 2 3.56 6.48 -21.20
CA ILE A 2 4.81 7.28 -21.31
C ILE A 2 5.09 8.16 -20.07
N LEU A 3 4.05 8.72 -19.44
CA LEU A 3 4.23 9.64 -18.30
C LEU A 3 4.61 8.94 -16.98
N GLN A 4 4.28 7.66 -16.82
CA GLN A 4 4.55 6.91 -15.60
C GLN A 4 6.05 6.77 -15.28
N PRO A 5 6.93 6.36 -16.22
CA PRO A 5 8.36 6.28 -15.94
C PRO A 5 8.97 7.66 -15.68
N VAL A 6 8.48 8.71 -16.35
CA VAL A 6 8.93 10.09 -16.10
C VAL A 6 8.56 10.55 -14.69
N GLY A 7 7.32 10.32 -14.26
CA GLY A 7 6.89 10.63 -12.89
C GLY A 7 7.65 9.82 -11.83
N ALA A 8 7.90 8.53 -12.10
CA ALA A 8 8.70 7.69 -11.21
C ALA A 8 10.15 8.17 -11.09
N LEU A 9 10.79 8.55 -12.21
CA LEU A 9 12.12 9.16 -12.21
C LEU A 9 12.14 10.48 -11.45
N ALA A 10 11.11 11.32 -11.60
CA ALA A 10 10.99 12.56 -10.83
C ALA A 10 10.86 12.30 -9.32
N ALA A 11 10.05 11.30 -8.92
CA ALA A 11 9.95 10.87 -7.53
C ALA A 11 11.30 10.37 -6.98
N ILE A 12 12.01 9.51 -7.71
CA ILE A 12 13.33 9.02 -7.29
C ILE A 12 14.33 10.18 -7.18
N SER A 13 14.35 11.07 -8.18
CA SER A 13 15.23 12.24 -8.20
C SER A 13 14.97 13.18 -7.01
N SER A 14 13.74 13.22 -6.50
CA SER A 14 13.41 14.02 -5.31
C SER A 14 14.21 13.63 -4.07
N PHE A 15 14.70 12.38 -3.99
CA PHE A 15 15.54 11.88 -2.88
C PHE A 15 17.03 12.19 -3.06
N LEU A 16 17.47 12.64 -4.25
CA LEU A 16 18.86 13.02 -4.53
C LEU A 16 19.19 14.45 -4.06
N VAL A 17 18.19 15.22 -3.68
CA VAL A 17 18.32 16.60 -3.19
C VAL A 17 17.84 16.72 -1.73
N PRO A 18 18.31 17.70 -0.95
CA PRO A 18 17.78 17.97 0.39
C PRO A 18 16.28 18.30 0.37
N ARG A 19 15.59 18.03 1.49
CA ARG A 19 14.17 18.35 1.62
C ARG A 19 13.94 19.86 1.55
N GLY A 20 12.91 20.27 0.82
CA GLY A 20 12.59 21.67 0.53
C GLY A 20 11.84 21.82 -0.80
N ALA A 21 11.74 23.05 -1.30
CA ALA A 21 10.93 23.38 -2.49
C ALA A 21 11.34 22.57 -3.75
N ALA A 22 12.63 22.39 -4.00
CA ALA A 22 13.12 21.63 -5.15
C ALA A 22 12.72 20.14 -5.08
N ALA A 23 12.88 19.51 -3.91
CA ALA A 23 12.46 18.13 -3.69
C ALA A 23 10.95 17.96 -3.82
N ALA A 24 10.16 18.93 -3.31
CA ALA A 24 8.71 18.95 -3.46
C ALA A 24 8.28 19.05 -4.93
N LEU A 25 8.92 19.91 -5.72
CA LEU A 25 8.63 20.07 -7.15
C LEU A 25 8.91 18.79 -7.92
N LEU A 26 10.03 18.12 -7.65
CA LEU A 26 10.36 16.82 -8.24
C LEU A 26 9.32 15.75 -7.85
N ALA A 27 8.95 15.68 -6.57
CA ALA A 27 7.89 14.77 -6.10
C ALA A 27 6.51 15.10 -6.71
N ALA A 28 6.23 16.37 -7.00
CA ALA A 28 4.97 16.80 -7.61
C ALA A 28 4.81 16.27 -9.04
N GLY A 29 5.91 15.96 -9.73
CA GLY A 29 5.87 15.24 -11.01
C GLY A 29 5.18 13.88 -10.90
N TRP A 30 5.37 13.17 -9.79
CA TRP A 30 4.64 11.93 -9.51
C TRP A 30 3.19 12.18 -9.14
N LEU A 31 2.90 13.17 -8.30
CA LEU A 31 1.52 13.55 -7.96
C LEU A 31 0.70 13.91 -9.21
N LEU A 32 1.31 14.58 -10.19
CA LEU A 32 0.67 14.88 -11.46
C LEU A 32 0.29 13.59 -12.22
N VAL A 33 1.17 12.59 -12.25
CA VAL A 33 0.85 11.27 -12.83
C VAL A 33 -0.32 10.62 -12.09
N CYS A 34 -0.34 10.67 -10.76
CA CYS A 34 -1.44 10.15 -9.95
C CYS A 34 -2.77 10.85 -10.29
N ALA A 35 -2.76 12.18 -10.38
CA ALA A 35 -3.94 12.98 -10.69
C ALA A 35 -4.48 12.69 -12.11
N LEU A 36 -3.59 12.60 -13.10
CA LEU A 36 -3.98 12.28 -14.48
C LEU A 36 -4.54 10.85 -14.59
N ALA A 37 -3.96 9.89 -13.87
CA ALA A 37 -4.52 8.53 -13.79
C ALA A 37 -5.92 8.52 -13.16
N GLY A 38 -6.12 9.36 -12.13
CA GLY A 38 -7.41 9.68 -11.51
C GLY A 38 -8.45 10.15 -12.52
N LEU A 39 -8.16 11.25 -13.22
CA LEU A 39 -9.05 11.90 -14.18
C LEU A 39 -9.39 11.02 -15.38
N ALA A 40 -8.44 10.20 -15.82
CA ALA A 40 -8.65 9.27 -16.93
C ALA A 40 -9.41 7.99 -16.53
N GLY A 41 -9.75 7.80 -15.25
CA GLY A 41 -10.52 6.64 -14.77
C GLY A 41 -9.85 5.30 -15.05
N LEU A 42 -8.50 5.26 -15.08
CA LEU A 42 -7.76 4.12 -15.62
C LEU A 42 -7.80 2.87 -14.74
N LEU A 43 -8.20 3.02 -13.48
CA LEU A 43 -8.14 2.01 -12.42
C LEU A 43 -9.34 2.20 -11.48
N PRO A 44 -9.63 1.24 -10.58
CA PRO A 44 -10.67 1.39 -9.58
C PRO A 44 -10.51 2.70 -8.80
N ALA A 45 -11.61 3.43 -8.60
CA ALA A 45 -11.61 4.76 -8.00
C ALA A 45 -10.93 4.79 -6.61
N ALA A 46 -11.16 3.77 -5.78
CA ALA A 46 -10.52 3.65 -4.47
C ALA A 46 -8.98 3.55 -4.58
N SER A 47 -8.46 2.74 -5.51
CA SER A 47 -7.02 2.65 -5.76
C SER A 47 -6.44 3.99 -6.17
N LEU A 48 -7.10 4.71 -7.09
CA LEU A 48 -6.64 6.03 -7.56
C LEU A 48 -6.68 7.08 -6.45
N GLY A 49 -7.71 7.06 -5.61
CA GLY A 49 -7.80 7.91 -4.42
C GLY A 49 -6.63 7.69 -3.47
N PHE A 50 -6.30 6.43 -3.15
CA PHE A 50 -5.14 6.13 -2.32
C PHE A 50 -3.81 6.50 -2.97
N LEU A 51 -3.69 6.32 -4.29
CA LEU A 51 -2.50 6.72 -5.03
C LEU A 51 -2.29 8.25 -4.98
N ALA A 52 -3.37 9.03 -5.07
CA ALA A 52 -3.33 10.47 -4.93
C ALA A 52 -2.91 10.89 -3.50
N VAL A 53 -3.45 10.24 -2.47
CA VAL A 53 -3.02 10.49 -1.08
C VAL A 53 -1.53 10.16 -0.91
N GLY A 54 -1.07 9.01 -1.41
CA GLY A 54 0.35 8.64 -1.38
C GLY A 54 1.23 9.70 -2.06
N GLY A 55 0.85 10.16 -3.25
CA GLY A 55 1.57 11.20 -3.97
C GLY A 55 1.61 12.54 -3.24
N ALA A 56 0.49 12.96 -2.64
CA ALA A 56 0.42 14.21 -1.88
C ALA A 56 1.28 14.16 -0.62
N TRP A 57 1.28 13.04 0.11
CA TRP A 57 2.12 12.85 1.28
C TRP A 57 3.60 12.73 0.92
N LEU A 58 3.94 12.19 -0.26
CA LEU A 58 5.32 12.21 -0.77
C LEU A 58 5.78 13.65 -1.01
N VAL A 59 4.96 14.49 -1.65
CA VAL A 59 5.25 15.92 -1.84
C VAL A 59 5.42 16.63 -0.50
N ALA A 60 4.51 16.41 0.44
CA ALA A 60 4.59 17.02 1.77
C ALA A 60 5.84 16.58 2.54
N TYR A 61 6.18 15.29 2.47
CA TYR A 61 7.42 14.76 3.03
C TYR A 61 8.62 15.45 2.36
N ARG A 62 8.78 15.35 1.05
CA ARG A 62 9.94 15.94 0.36
C ARG A 62 10.04 17.46 0.51
N GLY A 63 8.91 18.16 0.65
CA GLY A 63 8.84 19.60 0.90
C GLY A 63 9.10 20.05 2.34
N ALA A 64 9.30 19.12 3.29
CA ALA A 64 9.44 19.42 4.72
C ALA A 64 8.25 20.22 5.29
N LEU A 65 7.03 19.93 4.82
CA LEU A 65 5.83 20.60 5.33
C LEU A 65 5.55 20.20 6.77
N ALA A 66 5.23 21.18 7.62
CA ALA A 66 4.87 20.96 9.01
C ALA A 66 3.39 20.52 9.11
N LEU A 67 3.15 19.21 9.09
CA LEU A 67 1.81 18.62 9.20
C LEU A 67 1.41 18.24 10.64
N GLY A 68 2.20 18.61 11.64
CA GLY A 68 1.98 18.18 13.04
C GLY A 68 2.41 16.75 13.35
N TYR A 69 3.06 16.06 12.40
CA TYR A 69 3.60 14.71 12.55
C TYR A 69 5.12 14.70 12.47
N SER A 70 5.75 13.69 13.08
CA SER A 70 7.18 13.49 12.94
C SER A 70 7.54 13.14 11.48
N PRO A 71 8.74 13.51 11.01
CA PRO A 71 9.16 13.22 9.64
C PRO A 71 8.98 11.75 9.19
N PRO A 72 9.30 10.73 10.01
CA PRO A 72 9.06 9.33 9.64
C PRO A 72 7.59 8.98 9.47
N ILE A 73 6.68 9.57 10.25
CA ILE A 73 5.24 9.33 10.09
C ILE A 73 4.76 9.85 8.74
N VAL A 74 5.21 11.05 8.33
CA VAL A 74 4.83 11.61 7.02
C VAL A 74 5.35 10.75 5.87
N GLU A 75 6.59 10.28 5.98
CA GLU A 75 7.20 9.35 5.02
C GLU A 75 6.43 8.03 4.92
N LEU A 76 6.17 7.41 6.07
CA LEU A 76 5.50 6.11 6.14
C LEU A 76 4.04 6.20 5.69
N THR A 77 3.35 7.32 5.92
CA THR A 77 2.03 7.54 5.35
C THR A 77 2.10 7.57 3.82
N ALA A 78 3.08 8.29 3.25
CA ALA A 78 3.26 8.28 1.81
C ALA A 78 3.46 6.85 1.28
N THR A 79 4.35 6.06 1.88
CA THR A 79 4.62 4.68 1.42
C THR A 79 3.42 3.74 1.63
N HIS A 80 2.74 3.79 2.79
CA HIS A 80 1.58 2.94 3.06
C HIS A 80 0.44 3.18 2.08
N PHE A 81 0.17 4.44 1.71
CA PHE A 81 -0.89 4.74 0.74
C PHE A 81 -0.52 4.30 -0.69
N HIS A 82 0.76 4.21 -1.05
CA HIS A 82 1.18 3.59 -2.32
C HIS A 82 1.05 2.06 -2.31
N TYR A 83 1.41 1.39 -1.22
CA TYR A 83 1.42 -0.08 -1.17
C TYR A 83 0.12 -0.66 -0.64
N ALA A 84 -0.20 -0.42 0.64
CA ALA A 84 -1.42 -0.93 1.28
C ALA A 84 -2.69 -0.26 0.73
N GLY A 85 -2.62 1.04 0.44
CA GLY A 85 -3.71 1.76 -0.21
C GLY A 85 -3.86 1.35 -1.67
N PHE A 86 -2.95 1.83 -2.54
CA PHE A 86 -3.08 1.67 -3.98
C PHE A 86 -2.87 0.22 -4.46
N ALA A 87 -1.68 -0.38 -4.23
CA ALA A 87 -1.33 -1.66 -4.83
C ALA A 87 -2.23 -2.81 -4.33
N ALA A 88 -2.46 -2.89 -3.01
CA ALA A 88 -3.31 -3.94 -2.44
C ALA A 88 -4.79 -3.80 -2.87
N THR A 89 -5.31 -2.58 -2.96
CA THR A 89 -6.67 -2.34 -3.48
C THR A 89 -6.78 -2.71 -4.96
N LEU A 90 -5.78 -2.36 -5.77
CA LEU A 90 -5.75 -2.73 -7.19
C LEU A 90 -5.71 -4.24 -7.36
N MET A 91 -4.82 -4.94 -6.65
CA MET A 91 -4.74 -6.40 -6.70
C MET A 91 -6.02 -7.08 -6.20
N SER A 92 -6.70 -6.51 -5.21
CA SER A 92 -8.00 -7.00 -4.74
C SER A 92 -9.09 -6.82 -5.81
N ALA A 93 -9.10 -5.69 -6.52
CA ALA A 93 -10.04 -5.47 -7.62
C ALA A 93 -9.79 -6.40 -8.80
N LEU A 94 -8.53 -6.68 -9.12
CA LEU A 94 -8.15 -7.67 -10.14
C LEU A 94 -8.62 -9.08 -9.73
N ALA A 95 -8.39 -9.50 -8.49
CA ALA A 95 -8.88 -10.78 -7.98
C ALA A 95 -10.41 -10.89 -8.03
N TYR A 96 -11.13 -9.82 -7.67
CA TYR A 96 -12.58 -9.75 -7.82
C TYR A 96 -13.02 -9.84 -9.27
N SER A 97 -12.31 -9.20 -10.21
CA SER A 97 -12.66 -9.25 -11.63
C SER A 97 -12.60 -10.66 -12.22
N VAL A 98 -11.69 -11.50 -11.71
CA VAL A 98 -11.52 -12.91 -12.10
C VAL A 98 -12.54 -13.81 -11.40
N LEU A 99 -12.72 -13.67 -10.09
CA LEU A 99 -13.51 -14.62 -9.30
C LEU A 99 -14.99 -14.26 -9.20
N ARG A 100 -15.32 -12.96 -9.23
CA ARG A 100 -16.67 -12.38 -9.06
C ARG A 100 -17.47 -12.97 -7.89
N SER A 101 -16.77 -13.38 -6.83
CA SER A 101 -17.38 -14.05 -5.67
C SER A 101 -17.61 -13.07 -4.53
N ARG A 102 -18.60 -13.38 -3.66
CA ARG A 102 -18.88 -12.58 -2.44
C ARG A 102 -17.65 -12.47 -1.54
N ILE A 103 -16.83 -13.52 -1.46
CA ILE A 103 -15.60 -13.54 -0.65
C ILE A 103 -14.56 -12.57 -1.23
N SER A 104 -14.34 -12.61 -2.56
CA SER A 104 -13.41 -11.67 -3.21
C SER A 104 -13.87 -10.21 -3.09
N ALA A 105 -15.17 -9.95 -3.16
CA ALA A 105 -15.74 -8.62 -2.93
C ALA A 105 -15.53 -8.15 -1.48
N ALA A 106 -15.84 -9.01 -0.50
CA ALA A 106 -15.65 -8.71 0.91
C ALA A 106 -14.17 -8.45 1.25
N ALA A 107 -13.26 -9.28 0.73
CA ALA A 107 -11.81 -9.09 0.91
C ALA A 107 -11.36 -7.72 0.38
N GLY A 108 -11.78 -7.35 -0.84
CA GLY A 108 -11.47 -6.03 -1.41
C GLY A 108 -12.05 -4.87 -0.60
N LEU A 109 -13.28 -4.99 -0.11
CA LEU A 109 -13.90 -3.97 0.73
C LEU A 109 -13.16 -3.80 2.07
N LEU A 110 -12.72 -4.90 2.69
CA LEU A 110 -11.91 -4.87 3.90
C LEU A 110 -10.57 -4.14 3.68
N VAL A 111 -9.93 -4.32 2.52
CA VAL A 111 -8.73 -3.54 2.16
C VAL A 111 -9.06 -2.05 2.06
N VAL A 112 -10.10 -1.71 1.30
CA VAL A 112 -10.52 -0.32 1.06
C VAL A 112 -10.90 0.41 2.35
N ILE A 113 -11.58 -0.26 3.28
CA ILE A 113 -12.00 0.33 4.57
C ILE A 113 -10.86 0.28 5.59
N GLY A 114 -10.06 -0.79 5.60
CA GLY A 114 -8.98 -0.99 6.57
C GLY A 114 -7.93 0.12 6.51
N THR A 115 -7.47 0.49 5.29
CA THR A 115 -6.45 1.53 5.12
C THR A 115 -6.80 2.89 5.75
N PRO A 116 -7.97 3.52 5.45
CA PRO A 116 -8.32 4.79 6.07
C PRO A 116 -8.61 4.66 7.58
N LEU A 117 -9.13 3.52 8.06
CA LEU A 117 -9.30 3.31 9.50
C LEU A 117 -7.96 3.21 10.24
N THR A 118 -6.97 2.53 9.65
CA THR A 118 -5.60 2.50 10.18
C THR A 118 -5.01 3.90 10.25
N ALA A 119 -5.13 4.68 9.17
CA ALA A 119 -4.66 6.05 9.13
C ALA A 119 -5.37 6.94 10.18
N ALA A 120 -6.68 6.77 10.33
CA ALA A 120 -7.47 7.49 11.33
C ALA A 120 -7.03 7.13 12.76
N GLY A 121 -6.78 5.86 13.06
CA GLY A 121 -6.27 5.44 14.38
C GLY A 121 -4.95 6.12 14.76
N ILE A 122 -4.02 6.23 13.80
CA ILE A 122 -2.75 6.94 13.99
C ILE A 122 -3.01 8.45 14.17
N ALA A 123 -3.88 9.03 13.36
CA ALA A 123 -4.14 10.47 13.37
C ALA A 123 -4.87 10.95 14.64
N THR A 124 -5.80 10.15 15.17
CA THR A 124 -6.63 10.51 16.32
C THR A 124 -6.11 9.94 17.65
N GLY A 125 -5.19 8.97 17.60
CA GLY A 125 -4.75 8.24 18.80
C GLY A 125 -5.84 7.36 19.41
N THR A 126 -6.95 7.10 18.70
CA THR A 126 -8.06 6.31 19.24
C THR A 126 -7.68 4.84 19.30
N ALA A 127 -7.71 4.26 20.51
CA ALA A 127 -7.36 2.86 20.75
C ALA A 127 -8.14 1.88 19.84
N ALA A 128 -9.45 2.06 19.73
CA ALA A 128 -10.30 1.20 18.90
C ALA A 128 -9.88 1.22 17.42
N LEU A 129 -9.71 2.40 16.82
CA LEU A 129 -9.31 2.53 15.41
C LEU A 129 -7.90 2.03 15.15
N THR A 130 -6.99 2.24 16.12
CA THR A 130 -5.61 1.76 16.07
C THR A 130 -5.53 0.25 15.90
N VAL A 131 -6.49 -0.50 16.44
CA VAL A 131 -6.52 -1.98 16.35
C VAL A 131 -7.45 -2.47 15.24
N ILE A 132 -8.67 -1.93 15.14
CA ILE A 132 -9.68 -2.40 14.18
C ILE A 132 -9.22 -2.20 12.73
N GLY A 133 -8.64 -1.04 12.40
CA GLY A 133 -8.18 -0.75 11.03
C GLY A 133 -7.17 -1.79 10.52
N PRO A 134 -6.04 -2.00 11.24
CA PRO A 134 -5.04 -3.01 10.87
C PRO A 134 -5.59 -4.44 10.81
N ILE A 135 -6.51 -4.83 11.70
CA ILE A 135 -7.14 -6.16 11.65
C ILE A 135 -7.97 -6.33 10.38
N LEU A 136 -8.82 -5.35 10.03
CA LEU A 136 -9.63 -5.42 8.82
C LEU A 136 -8.74 -5.45 7.57
N LEU A 137 -7.71 -4.59 7.53
CA LEU A 137 -6.75 -4.56 6.44
C LEU A 137 -6.04 -5.92 6.28
N ALA A 138 -5.52 -6.48 7.38
CA ALA A 138 -4.86 -7.78 7.37
C ALA A 138 -5.80 -8.91 6.93
N ALA A 139 -7.03 -8.94 7.45
CA ALA A 139 -8.03 -9.94 7.06
C ALA A 139 -8.34 -9.87 5.56
N GLY A 140 -8.49 -8.65 5.01
CA GLY A 140 -8.68 -8.44 3.57
C GLY A 140 -7.50 -8.91 2.73
N LEU A 141 -6.27 -8.51 3.09
CA LEU A 141 -5.06 -8.87 2.35
C LEU A 141 -4.78 -10.38 2.41
N LEU A 142 -4.91 -11.01 3.59
CA LEU A 142 -4.69 -12.45 3.76
C LEU A 142 -5.75 -13.26 2.99
N THR A 143 -7.01 -12.83 3.01
CA THR A 143 -8.07 -13.46 2.21
C THR A 143 -7.77 -13.32 0.72
N ASN A 144 -7.40 -12.12 0.26
CA ASN A 144 -7.08 -11.90 -1.15
C ASN A 144 -5.83 -12.69 -1.59
N ALA A 145 -4.84 -12.82 -0.72
CA ALA A 145 -3.64 -13.61 -0.94
C ALA A 145 -3.97 -15.10 -1.08
N ALA A 146 -4.82 -15.64 -0.21
CA ALA A 146 -5.28 -17.02 -0.29
C ALA A 146 -6.08 -17.29 -1.58
N LEU A 147 -7.04 -16.42 -1.91
CA LEU A 147 -7.80 -16.51 -3.16
C LEU A 147 -6.84 -16.49 -4.37
N THR A 148 -5.87 -15.58 -4.36
CA THR A 148 -4.89 -15.43 -5.43
C THR A 148 -4.02 -16.69 -5.56
N ALA A 149 -3.49 -17.22 -4.45
CA ALA A 149 -2.60 -18.38 -4.45
C ALA A 149 -3.29 -19.68 -4.87
N PHE A 150 -4.51 -19.92 -4.36
CA PHE A 150 -5.18 -21.22 -4.50
C PHE A 150 -6.17 -21.27 -5.65
N LEU A 151 -6.79 -20.14 -6.03
CA LEU A 151 -7.84 -20.13 -7.05
C LEU A 151 -7.41 -19.43 -8.34
N ILE A 152 -6.56 -18.40 -8.26
CA ILE A 152 -6.20 -17.61 -9.44
C ILE A 152 -4.89 -18.13 -10.06
N ALA A 153 -3.81 -18.14 -9.29
CA ALA A 153 -2.47 -18.48 -9.76
C ALA A 153 -2.36 -19.85 -10.47
N PRO A 154 -3.04 -20.94 -10.03
CA PRO A 154 -2.94 -22.23 -10.71
C PRO A 154 -3.47 -22.23 -12.15
N ARG A 155 -4.30 -21.24 -12.50
CA ARG A 155 -4.89 -21.07 -13.84
C ARG A 155 -4.07 -20.14 -14.74
N GLN A 156 -2.95 -19.61 -14.24
CA GLN A 156 -2.11 -18.65 -14.94
C GLN A 156 -0.90 -19.32 -15.61
N PRO A 157 -0.30 -18.69 -16.65
CA PRO A 157 0.96 -19.13 -17.22
C PRO A 157 2.05 -19.27 -16.16
N ASN A 158 3.02 -20.18 -16.36
CA ASN A 158 4.03 -20.54 -15.35
C ASN A 158 4.69 -19.34 -14.66
N ARG A 159 5.08 -18.32 -15.43
CA ARG A 159 5.73 -17.12 -14.88
C ARG A 159 4.79 -16.31 -13.98
N ALA A 160 3.58 -16.00 -14.46
CA ALA A 160 2.57 -15.28 -13.68
C ALA A 160 2.13 -16.07 -12.44
N ARG A 161 1.92 -17.38 -12.59
CA ARG A 161 1.59 -18.31 -11.50
C ARG A 161 2.58 -18.21 -10.35
N TRP A 162 3.89 -18.33 -10.63
CA TRP A 162 4.91 -18.29 -9.57
C TRP A 162 5.02 -16.92 -8.94
N LEU A 163 4.96 -15.83 -9.72
CA LEU A 163 4.98 -14.47 -9.18
C LEU A 163 3.79 -14.23 -8.24
N LEU A 164 2.59 -14.65 -8.63
CA LEU A 164 1.39 -14.52 -7.79
C LEU A 164 1.48 -15.37 -6.51
N ILE A 165 1.99 -16.60 -6.59
CA ILE A 165 2.19 -17.45 -5.40
C ILE A 165 3.21 -16.83 -4.44
N VAL A 166 4.37 -16.40 -4.95
CA VAL A 166 5.41 -15.77 -4.12
C VAL A 166 4.87 -14.51 -3.45
N SER A 167 4.17 -13.64 -4.19
CA SER A 167 3.52 -12.45 -3.64
C SER A 167 2.51 -12.79 -2.55
N SER A 168 1.63 -13.77 -2.79
CA SER A 168 0.63 -14.21 -1.81
C SER A 168 1.25 -14.77 -0.54
N LEU A 169 2.38 -15.49 -0.62
CA LEU A 169 3.06 -16.01 0.56
C LEU A 169 3.79 -14.91 1.33
N ALA A 170 4.42 -13.97 0.60
CA ALA A 170 5.23 -12.90 1.19
C ALA A 170 4.43 -11.95 2.10
N VAL A 171 3.14 -11.75 1.84
CA VAL A 171 2.30 -10.82 2.60
C VAL A 171 1.89 -11.35 3.98
N VAL A 172 2.01 -12.66 4.22
CA VAL A 172 1.52 -13.29 5.46
C VAL A 172 2.23 -12.73 6.69
N VAL A 173 3.56 -12.79 6.70
CA VAL A 173 4.36 -12.33 7.85
C VAL A 173 4.15 -10.84 8.12
N PRO A 174 4.23 -9.93 7.13
CA PRO A 174 3.96 -8.51 7.35
C PRO A 174 2.57 -8.20 7.90
N MET A 175 1.52 -8.91 7.46
CA MET A 175 0.17 -8.65 8.00
C MET A 175 0.06 -9.03 9.48
N LEU A 176 0.67 -10.15 9.88
CA LEU A 176 0.72 -10.55 11.29
C LEU A 176 1.53 -9.54 12.12
N LEU A 177 2.70 -9.12 11.63
CA LEU A 177 3.51 -8.08 12.28
C LEU A 177 2.76 -6.73 12.36
N GLY A 178 1.95 -6.40 11.35
CA GLY A 178 1.16 -5.16 11.34
C GLY A 178 0.09 -5.15 12.43
N VAL A 179 -0.59 -6.27 12.62
CA VAL A 179 -1.58 -6.43 13.70
C VAL A 179 -0.91 -6.42 15.07
N ASP A 180 0.21 -7.13 15.23
CA ASP A 180 1.00 -7.15 16.47
C ASP A 180 1.49 -5.75 16.85
N TYR A 181 2.11 -5.04 15.91
CA TYR A 181 2.60 -3.68 16.10
C TYR A 181 1.48 -2.70 16.48
N ALA A 182 0.29 -2.85 15.87
CA ALA A 182 -0.89 -2.05 16.18
C ALA A 182 -1.44 -2.35 17.59
N ALA A 183 -1.53 -3.63 17.96
CA ALA A 183 -1.97 -4.05 19.29
C ALA A 183 -1.04 -3.51 20.38
N ALA A 184 0.27 -3.50 20.15
CA ALA A 184 1.27 -2.96 21.08
C ALA A 184 1.19 -1.43 21.30
N ARG A 185 0.41 -0.70 20.50
CA ARG A 185 0.12 0.73 20.76
C ARG A 185 -1.01 0.94 21.76
N VAL A 186 -1.78 -0.11 22.04
CA VAL A 186 -2.93 -0.06 22.95
C VAL A 186 -2.70 -0.92 24.18
N PHE A 187 -2.04 -2.06 24.02
CA PHE A 187 -1.75 -3.03 25.07
C PHE A 187 -0.26 -3.01 25.44
N PRO A 188 0.10 -3.30 26.70
CA PRO A 188 1.49 -3.34 27.16
C PRO A 188 2.17 -4.66 26.74
N ILE A 189 2.27 -4.89 25.44
CA ILE A 189 2.93 -6.06 24.84
C ILE A 189 4.19 -5.65 24.07
N PRO A 190 5.21 -6.51 23.99
CA PRO A 190 6.39 -6.23 23.18
C PRO A 190 6.03 -6.06 21.71
N SER A 191 6.72 -5.15 21.01
CA SER A 191 6.66 -5.05 19.55
C SER A 191 8.01 -4.61 19.01
N LEU A 192 8.21 -4.80 17.71
CA LEU A 192 9.37 -4.24 17.00
C LEU A 192 9.40 -2.72 17.14
N ASP A 193 10.60 -2.15 17.23
CA ASP A 193 10.77 -0.71 17.10
C ASP A 193 10.39 -0.24 15.69
N LEU A 194 10.10 1.05 15.53
CA LEU A 194 9.60 1.61 14.28
C LEU A 194 10.55 1.38 13.10
N ARG A 195 11.87 1.41 13.33
CA ARG A 195 12.87 1.23 12.27
C ARG A 195 12.90 -0.22 11.81
N THR A 196 12.96 -1.16 12.75
CA THR A 196 12.93 -2.60 12.44
C THR A 196 11.61 -3.00 11.78
N MET A 197 10.49 -2.43 12.24
CA MET A 197 9.19 -2.61 11.61
C MET A 197 9.18 -2.10 10.17
N ALA A 198 9.69 -0.89 9.92
CA ALA A 198 9.75 -0.34 8.57
C ALA A 198 10.59 -1.20 7.61
N LEU A 199 11.73 -1.75 8.08
CA LEU A 199 12.56 -2.64 7.27
C LEU A 199 11.87 -3.98 6.99
N VAL A 200 11.44 -4.69 8.04
CA VAL A 200 10.92 -6.06 7.85
C VAL A 200 9.52 -6.04 7.25
N HIS A 201 8.57 -5.33 7.87
CA HIS A 201 7.20 -5.27 7.37
C HIS A 201 7.10 -4.43 6.09
N GLY A 202 7.80 -3.29 6.03
CA GLY A 202 7.74 -2.40 4.87
C GLY A 202 8.37 -3.01 3.62
N ASP A 203 9.59 -3.54 3.70
CA ASP A 203 10.28 -4.06 2.50
C ASP A 203 9.60 -5.32 1.96
N LEU A 204 9.14 -6.22 2.84
CA LEU A 204 8.36 -7.39 2.43
C LEU A 204 7.06 -6.97 1.73
N ASN A 205 6.36 -5.96 2.24
CA ASN A 205 5.14 -5.47 1.58
C ASN A 205 5.43 -4.76 0.24
N ALA A 206 6.46 -3.92 0.18
CA ALA A 206 6.78 -3.12 -0.99
C ALA A 206 7.35 -3.98 -2.13
N VAL A 207 8.35 -4.81 -1.83
CA VAL A 207 9.09 -5.58 -2.83
C VAL A 207 8.43 -6.93 -3.05
N ALA A 208 8.30 -7.73 -1.99
CA ALA A 208 7.91 -9.13 -2.15
C ALA A 208 6.40 -9.31 -2.39
N TYR A 209 5.55 -8.49 -1.76
CA TYR A 209 4.11 -8.52 -2.02
C TYR A 209 3.72 -7.65 -3.21
N ALA A 210 3.90 -6.32 -3.13
CA ALA A 210 3.32 -5.39 -4.10
C ALA A 210 4.02 -5.44 -5.46
N LEU A 211 5.36 -5.29 -5.52
CA LEU A 211 6.07 -5.28 -6.80
C LEU A 211 5.96 -6.61 -7.54
N ILE A 212 6.28 -7.73 -6.86
CA ILE A 212 6.16 -9.07 -7.46
C ILE A 212 4.69 -9.38 -7.81
N GLY A 213 3.74 -9.00 -6.97
CA GLY A 213 2.30 -9.21 -7.21
C GLY A 213 1.80 -8.47 -8.43
N LEU A 214 2.09 -7.18 -8.55
CA LEU A 214 1.74 -6.38 -9.73
C LEU A 214 2.43 -6.92 -10.99
N ALA A 215 3.68 -7.36 -10.90
CA ALA A 215 4.37 -8.00 -12.01
C ALA A 215 3.69 -9.32 -12.42
N GLY A 216 3.25 -10.13 -11.46
CA GLY A 216 2.48 -11.35 -11.72
C GLY A 216 1.15 -11.06 -12.41
N TRP A 217 0.40 -10.08 -11.89
CA TRP A 217 -0.87 -9.64 -12.48
C TRP A 217 -0.72 -9.02 -13.87
N SER A 218 0.40 -8.37 -14.18
CA SER A 218 0.66 -7.84 -15.53
C SER A 218 0.92 -8.93 -16.59
N GLN A 219 1.12 -10.17 -16.15
CA GLN A 219 1.44 -11.34 -16.98
C GLN A 219 0.36 -12.43 -16.89
N ALA A 220 -0.65 -12.23 -16.06
CA ALA A 220 -1.81 -13.11 -15.87
C ALA A 220 -2.92 -12.72 -16.88
#